data_AF-A0A9D1D111-F1
#
_entry.id   AF-A0A9D1D111-F1
#
_cell.length_a   1.000
_cell.length_b   1.000
_cell.length_c   1.000
_cell.angle_alpha   90.00
_cell.angle_beta   90.00
_cell.angle_gamma   90.00
#
_symmetry.space_group_name_H-M   'P 1'
#
loop_
_entity.id
_entity.type
_entity.pdbx_description
1 polymer ?
#
loop_
_entity_poly.entity_id
_entity_poly.type
_entity_poly.pdbx_seq_one_letter_code
_entity_poly.pdbx_strand_id
1 'polypeptide(L)' 'MLYEYLKENYIPGEPIFTGDIDIPGITEENLRYHLKKLTDSGTICRFEPGVYYFPKTDIFGER' A
#
# COMPACT_ATOMS: atom_id res chain seq x y z
N MET A 1 -12.19 0.18 0.58
CA MET A 1 -11.91 -1.10 1.26
C MET A 1 -10.42 -1.31 1.45
N LEU A 2 -9.63 -1.67 0.43
CA LEU A 2 -8.18 -1.87 0.63
C LEU A 2 -7.47 -0.61 1.14
N TYR A 3 -7.73 0.55 0.54
CA TYR A 3 -7.08 1.80 0.97
C TYR A 3 -7.36 2.16 2.44
N GLU A 4 -8.62 2.09 2.86
CA GLU A 4 -9.00 2.35 4.26
C GLU A 4 -8.36 1.33 5.21
N TYR A 5 -8.39 0.04 4.86
CA TYR A 5 -7.68 -0.99 5.61
C TYR A 5 -6.19 -0.66 5.77
N LEU A 6 -5.53 -0.28 4.67
CA LEU A 6 -4.12 0.07 4.72
C LEU A 6 -3.86 1.30 5.61
N LYS A 7 -4.72 2.33 5.55
CA LYS A 7 -4.61 3.53 6.39
C LYS A 7 -4.81 3.27 7.88
N GLU A 8 -5.71 2.34 8.21
CA GLU A 8 -6.01 2.00 9.61
C GLU A 8 -4.94 1.10 10.23
N ASN A 9 -4.26 0.29 9.43
CA ASN A 9 -3.33 -0.74 9.90
C ASN A 9 -1.83 -0.42 9.68
N TYR A 10 -1.50 0.52 8.79
CA TYR A 10 -0.10 0.83 8.45
C TYR A 10 0.21 2.31 8.58
N ILE A 11 1.46 2.60 8.96
CA ILE A 11 1.96 3.95 9.19
C ILE A 11 2.79 4.40 7.98
N PRO A 12 2.72 5.67 7.56
CA PRO A 12 3.60 6.20 6.52
C PRO A 12 5.09 5.98 6.78
N GLY A 13 5.78 5.56 5.72
CA GLY A 13 7.21 5.21 5.72
C GLY A 13 7.57 3.85 6.30
N GLU A 14 6.61 3.10 6.85
CA GLU A 14 6.82 1.69 7.23
C GLU A 14 6.48 0.75 6.07
N PRO A 15 7.14 -0.42 5.97
CA PRO A 15 6.85 -1.39 4.92
C PRO A 15 5.49 -2.07 5.15
N ILE A 16 4.77 -2.25 4.04
CA ILE A 16 3.53 -3.00 3.90
C ILE A 16 3.87 -4.27 3.14
N PHE A 17 3.86 -5.41 3.82
CA PHE A 17 4.07 -6.71 3.19
C PHE A 17 2.74 -7.26 2.68
N THR A 18 2.68 -7.65 1.41
CA THR A 18 1.43 -8.22 0.85
C THR A 18 1.00 -9.51 1.51
N GLY A 19 1.95 -10.26 2.10
CA GLY A 19 1.64 -11.47 2.87
C GLY A 19 0.93 -11.21 4.20
N ASP A 20 1.04 -9.99 4.74
CA ASP A 20 0.38 -9.58 5.99
C ASP A 20 -1.01 -8.99 5.74
N ILE A 21 -1.38 -8.77 4.48
CA ILE A 21 -2.70 -8.25 4.11
C ILE A 21 -3.66 -9.42 4.01
N ASP A 22 -4.43 -9.63 5.08
CA ASP A 22 -5.55 -10.58 5.09
C ASP A 22 -6.88 -9.82 5.20
N ILE A 23 -7.56 -9.68 4.06
CA ILE A 23 -8.88 -9.06 4.00
C ILE A 23 -9.88 -10.14 3.55
N PRO A 24 -10.83 -10.54 4.40
CA PRO A 24 -11.82 -11.55 4.06
C PRO A 24 -12.56 -11.20 2.75
N GLY A 25 -12.56 -12.16 1.81
CA GLY A 25 -13.23 -12.01 0.51
C GLY A 25 -12.42 -11.30 -0.57
N ILE A 26 -11.16 -10.92 -0.32
CA ILE A 26 -10.23 -10.44 -1.35
C ILE A 26 -9.28 -11.56 -1.75
N THR A 27 -9.28 -11.93 -3.03
CA THR A 27 -8.29 -12.87 -3.58
C THR A 27 -6.94 -12.17 -3.80
N GLU A 28 -5.86 -12.95 -3.85
CA GLU A 28 -4.51 -12.42 -4.08
C GLU A 28 -4.41 -11.62 -5.40
N GLU A 29 -5.05 -12.10 -6.47
CA GLU A 29 -5.10 -11.40 -7.76
C GLU A 29 -5.78 -10.04 -7.63
N ASN A 30 -6.90 -9.99 -6.90
CA ASN A 30 -7.64 -8.75 -6.70
C ASN A 30 -6.87 -7.78 -5.80
N LEU A 31 -6.17 -8.30 -4.78
CA LEU A 31 -5.25 -7.53 -3.94
C LEU A 31 -4.15 -6.88 -4.78
N ARG A 32 -3.46 -7.66 -5.63
CA ARG A 32 -2.40 -7.17 -6.53
C ARG A 32 -2.93 -6.11 -7.50
N TYR A 33 -4.13 -6.31 -8.05
CA TYR A 33 -4.78 -5.34 -8.93
C TYR A 33 -5.05 -4.01 -8.21
N HIS A 34 -5.59 -4.05 -6.99
CA HIS A 34 -5.87 -2.86 -6.20
C HIS A 34 -4.59 -2.15 -5.72
N LEU A 35 -3.57 -2.88 -5.27
CA LEU A 35 -2.26 -2.31 -4.93
C LEU A 35 -1.62 -1.63 -6.13
N LYS A 36 -1.72 -2.23 -7.32
CA LYS A 36 -1.25 -1.60 -8.55
C LYS A 36 -1.98 -0.29 -8.83
N LYS A 37 -3.31 -0.24 -8.71
CA LYS A 37 -4.07 1.01 -8.87
C LYS A 37 -3.63 2.09 -7.87
N LEU A 38 -3.42 1.73 -6.61
CA LEU A 38 -2.94 2.67 -5.59
C LEU A 38 -1.54 3.17 -5.91
N THR A 39 -0.67 2.30 -6.43
CA THR A 39 0.68 2.66 -6.88
C THR A 39 0.62 3.61 -8.08
N ASP A 40 -0.18 3.28 -9.09
CA ASP A 40 -0.33 4.09 -10.31
C ASP A 40 -0.93 5.47 -9.98
N SER A 41 -1.72 5.59 -8.91
CA SER A 41 -2.25 6.88 -8.42
C SER A 41 -1.29 7.69 -7.56
N GLY A 42 -0.12 7.15 -7.19
CA GLY A 42 0.83 7.79 -6.27
C GLY A 42 0.43 7.70 -4.79
N THR A 43 -0.67 7.04 -4.44
CA THR A 43 -1.14 6.92 -3.04
C THR A 43 -0.20 6.07 -2.19
N ILE A 44 0.38 5.02 -2.78
CA ILE A 44 1.42 4.18 -2.17
C ILE A 44 2.56 4.04 -3.16
N CYS A 45 3.76 3.78 -2.65
CA CYS A 45 4.92 3.47 -3.47
C CYS A 45 5.24 1.99 -3.36
N ARG A 46 5.70 1.40 -4.47
CA ARG A 46 6.26 0.04 -4.47
C ARG A 46 7.76 0.13 -4.25
N PHE A 47 8.23 -0.49 -3.18
CA PHE A 47 9.67 -0.62 -2.92
C PHE A 47 10.24 -1.82 -3.70
N GLU A 48 9.63 -2.99 -3.50
CA GLU A 48 10.05 -4.27 -4.11
C GLU A 48 8.81 -5.14 -4.41
N PRO A 49 8.94 -6.28 -5.12
CA PRO A 49 7.83 -7.22 -5.27
C PRO A 49 7.26 -7.66 -3.91
N GLY A 50 5.98 -7.37 -3.69
CA GLY A 50 5.29 -7.70 -2.43
C GLY A 50 5.55 -6.72 -1.27
N VAL A 51 6.32 -5.65 -1.49
CA VAL A 51 6.63 -4.64 -0.46
C VAL A 51 6.24 -3.25 -0.95
N TYR A 52 5.32 -2.63 -0.22
CA TYR A 52 4.79 -1.30 -0.50
C TYR A 52 4.97 -0.39 0.71
N TYR A 53 4.74 0.92 0.56
CA TYR A 53 4.70 1.84 1.69
C TYR A 53 3.86 3.07 1.33
N PHE A 54 3.28 3.72 2.33
CA PHE A 54 2.77 5.08 2.14
C PHE A 54 3.93 6.07 2.17
N PRO A 55 4.08 6.96 1.18
CA PRO A 55 5.12 7.97 1.20
C PRO A 55 4.97 8.87 2.44
N LYS A 56 6.08 9.17 3.12
CA LYS A 56 6.10 10.22 4.16
C LYS A 56 6.10 11.57 3.45
N THR A 57 5.05 12.36 3.64
CA THR A 57 5.06 13.76 3.26
C THR A 57 5.94 14.52 4.26
N ASP A 58 7.23 14.64 3.97
CA ASP A 58 8.08 15.60 4.68
C ASP A 58 7.79 17.02 4.14
N ILE A 59 8.06 18.05 4.94
CA ILE A 59 7.87 19.49 4.63
C ILE A 59 8.58 19.93 3.34
N PHE A 60 9.45 19.10 2.78
CA PHE A 60 10.17 19.33 1.53
C PHE A 60 9.48 18.80 0.28
N GLY A 61 8.28 18.23 0.40
CA GLY A 61 7.59 17.59 -0.71
C GLY A 61 8.27 16.26 -1.07
N GLU A 62 7.46 15.34 -1.60
CA GLU A 62 7.84 13.99 -1.99
C GLU A 62 9.23 13.92 -2.67
N ARG A 63 10.14 13.10 -2.13
CA ARG A 63 11.39 12.73 -2.81
C ARG A 63 11.18 11.45 -3.60
#